data_AF-A0A5B9ELR5-F1
#
_entry.id   AF-A0A5B9ELR5-F1
#
_cell.length_a   1.000
_cell.length_b   1.000
_cell.length_c   1.000
_cell.angle_alpha   90.00
_cell.angle_beta   90.00
_cell.angle_gamma   90.00
#
_symmetry.space_group_name_H-M   'P 1'
#
loop_
_entity.id
_entity.type
_entity.pdbx_description
1 polymer ?
#
loop_
_entity_poly.entity_id
_entity_poly.type
_entity_poly.pdbx_seq_one_letter_code
_entity_poly.pdbx_strand_id
1 'polypeptide(L)'
;MAGAAGGLRLPYRTGDAKLADDDYKAAADDLCCEVRAIKAVTSVEAPRGAYDEFGRPTILFERHLFHRFTAGRHDRFAPDISNANRGGYGKYAAQYDKLQRAYQLDATAALRAASWGAFQILGDNYAQAGFGTVDLFVTAMCQSIQQQLRAFVAFIKFSATLTQAIQNRNWATFARVYNGPAYKDNRYDTNLQGAYDAATP
;
A
#
# COMPACT_ATOMS: atom_id res chain seq x y z
N MET A 1 15.19 -5.44 10.23
CA MET A 1 13.78 -5.51 10.68
C MET A 1 13.51 -6.53 11.79
N ALA A 2 14.38 -7.52 12.04
CA ALA A 2 14.19 -8.47 13.15
C ALA A 2 14.66 -7.90 14.50
N GLY A 3 13.82 -8.00 15.54
CA GLY A 3 14.18 -7.67 16.94
C GLY A 3 14.86 -8.83 17.67
N ALA A 4 15.38 -8.57 18.87
CA ALA A 4 16.14 -9.54 19.69
C ALA A 4 15.38 -10.84 20.04
N ALA A 5 14.05 -10.83 19.96
CA ALA A 5 13.18 -11.99 20.17
C ALA A 5 12.57 -12.55 18.86
N GLY A 6 13.13 -12.20 17.69
CA GLY A 6 12.63 -12.65 16.38
C GLY A 6 11.35 -11.96 15.89
N GLY A 7 10.80 -11.02 16.67
CA GLY A 7 9.62 -10.24 16.28
C GLY A 7 9.91 -9.13 15.27
N LEU A 8 8.89 -8.72 14.51
CA LEU A 8 8.97 -7.56 13.62
C LEU A 8 9.22 -6.29 14.46
N ARG A 9 10.29 -5.57 14.11
CA ARG A 9 10.57 -4.23 14.63
C ARG A 9 10.68 -3.27 13.46
N LEU A 10 9.69 -2.39 13.36
CA LEU A 10 9.70 -1.31 12.37
C LEU A 10 10.64 -0.19 12.84
N PRO A 11 11.33 0.49 11.91
CA PRO A 11 12.05 1.71 12.24
C PRO A 11 11.06 2.81 12.60
N TYR A 12 11.49 3.75 13.44
CA TYR A 12 10.71 4.94 13.72
C TYR A 12 10.65 5.84 12.48
N ARG A 13 9.52 6.53 12.31
CA ARG A 13 9.40 7.58 11.29
C ARG A 13 10.39 8.70 11.59
N THR A 14 11.18 9.08 10.60
CA THR A 14 12.18 10.16 10.72
C THR A 14 11.85 11.38 9.85
N GLY A 15 10.90 11.26 8.91
CA GLY A 15 10.45 12.36 8.07
C GLY A 15 8.97 12.71 8.26
N ASP A 16 8.44 13.46 7.30
CA ASP A 16 7.11 14.05 7.39
C ASP A 16 5.96 13.04 7.28
N ALA A 17 4.84 13.43 7.88
CA ALA A 17 3.58 12.69 7.87
C ALA A 17 2.57 13.20 6.83
N LYS A 18 2.89 14.33 6.18
CA LYS A 18 2.03 15.03 5.22
C LYS A 18 2.84 15.40 3.99
N LEU A 19 2.19 15.36 2.82
CA LEU A 19 2.75 15.84 1.57
C LEU A 19 2.54 17.35 1.47
N ALA A 20 3.56 18.06 0.99
CA ALA A 20 3.46 19.44 0.57
C ALA A 20 2.99 19.54 -0.89
N ASP A 21 2.55 20.72 -1.33
CA ASP A 21 2.13 20.92 -2.73
C ASP A 21 3.26 20.62 -3.72
N ASP A 22 4.50 20.93 -3.37
CA ASP A 22 5.67 20.61 -4.20
C ASP A 22 5.91 19.10 -4.35
N ASP A 23 5.56 18.29 -3.34
CA ASP A 23 5.65 16.83 -3.44
C ASP A 23 4.66 16.31 -4.51
N TYR A 24 3.43 16.84 -4.50
CA TYR A 24 2.41 16.49 -5.50
C TYR A 24 2.82 16.94 -6.89
N LYS A 25 3.38 18.15 -7.02
CA LYS A 25 3.89 18.67 -8.28
C LYS A 25 4.99 17.80 -8.85
N ALA A 26 5.99 17.46 -8.05
CA ALA A 26 7.09 16.59 -8.49
C ALA A 26 6.60 15.21 -8.94
N ALA A 27 5.64 14.61 -8.22
CA ALA A 27 5.06 13.34 -8.63
C ALA A 27 4.22 13.43 -9.92
N ALA A 28 3.47 14.53 -10.09
CA ALA A 28 2.69 14.79 -11.29
C ALA A 28 3.58 15.01 -12.52
N ASP A 29 4.68 15.75 -12.37
CA ASP A 29 5.69 15.96 -13.40
C ASP A 29 6.33 14.62 -13.82
N ASP A 30 6.72 13.77 -12.86
CA ASP A 30 7.34 12.46 -13.15
C ASP A 30 6.38 11.46 -13.83
N LEU A 31 5.08 11.59 -13.58
CA LEU A 31 4.04 10.80 -14.24
C LEU A 31 3.45 11.47 -15.48
N CYS A 32 3.86 12.70 -15.79
CA CYS A 32 3.28 13.55 -16.84
C CYS A 32 1.74 13.62 -16.76
N CYS A 33 1.19 13.75 -15.55
CA CYS A 33 -0.23 13.89 -15.31
C CYS A 33 -0.54 15.17 -14.54
N GLU A 34 -1.83 15.43 -14.25
CA GLU A 34 -2.22 16.60 -13.47
C GLU A 34 -1.95 16.39 -11.97
N VAL A 35 -1.56 17.45 -11.25
CA VAL A 35 -1.43 17.46 -9.77
C VAL A 35 -2.70 16.95 -9.09
N ARG A 36 -3.85 17.37 -9.60
CA ARG A 36 -5.18 16.93 -9.15
C ARG A 36 -5.35 15.42 -9.19
N ALA A 37 -4.74 14.74 -10.16
CA ALA A 37 -4.82 13.27 -10.25
C ALA A 37 -4.07 12.60 -9.08
N ILE A 38 -2.89 13.10 -8.71
CA ILE A 38 -2.13 12.58 -7.56
C ILE A 38 -2.87 12.87 -6.25
N LYS A 39 -3.40 14.09 -6.09
CA LYS A 39 -4.22 14.48 -4.94
C LYS A 39 -5.48 13.60 -4.81
N ALA A 40 -6.14 13.29 -5.93
CA ALA A 40 -7.32 12.42 -5.96
C ALA A 40 -7.02 11.01 -5.48
N VAL A 41 -5.97 10.37 -6.02
CA VAL A 41 -5.55 9.02 -5.59
C VAL A 41 -5.17 9.02 -4.13
N THR A 42 -4.40 10.01 -3.68
CA THR A 42 -4.01 10.13 -2.26
C THR A 42 -5.22 10.22 -1.34
N SER A 43 -6.24 11.00 -1.72
CA SER A 43 -7.47 11.15 -0.93
C SER A 43 -8.29 9.86 -0.86
N VAL A 44 -8.40 9.12 -1.96
CA VAL A 44 -9.21 7.90 -2.04
C VAL A 44 -8.51 6.72 -1.35
N GLU A 45 -7.19 6.59 -1.51
CA GLU A 45 -6.44 5.44 -0.99
C GLU A 45 -6.01 5.62 0.48
N ALA A 46 -5.91 6.87 0.97
CA ALA A 46 -5.50 7.18 2.34
C ALA A 46 -6.62 7.80 3.23
N PRO A 47 -7.84 7.23 3.31
CA PRO A 47 -8.94 7.85 4.06
C PRO A 47 -8.67 7.95 5.57
N ARG A 48 -7.70 7.19 6.09
CA ARG A 48 -7.25 7.22 7.49
C ARG A 48 -5.82 7.76 7.65
N GLY A 49 -5.25 8.31 6.59
CA GLY A 49 -3.88 8.79 6.55
C GLY A 49 -2.84 7.69 6.33
N ALA A 50 -1.59 8.14 6.18
CA ALA A 50 -0.42 7.32 5.89
C ALA A 50 0.10 6.54 7.11
N TYR A 51 -0.21 7.00 8.32
CA TYR A 51 0.30 6.49 9.58
C TYR A 51 -0.82 6.34 10.61
N ASP A 52 -0.69 5.35 11.48
CA ASP A 52 -1.55 5.18 12.66
C ASP A 52 -1.15 6.11 13.81
N GLU A 53 -1.90 6.03 14.92
CA GLU A 53 -1.66 6.82 16.14
C GLU A 53 -0.29 6.57 16.79
N PHE A 54 0.36 5.45 16.48
CA PHE A 54 1.69 5.08 16.96
C PHE A 54 2.81 5.49 15.98
N GLY A 55 2.48 6.20 14.89
CA GLY A 55 3.43 6.63 13.88
C GLY A 55 3.92 5.51 12.96
N ARG A 56 3.26 4.34 12.97
CA ARG A 56 3.57 3.23 12.06
C ARG A 56 2.75 3.39 10.78
N PRO A 57 3.22 2.92 9.61
CA PRO A 57 2.42 2.99 8.39
C PRO A 57 1.05 2.34 8.57
N THR A 58 0.01 2.89 7.97
CA THR A 58 -1.26 2.17 7.88
C THR A 58 -1.07 0.91 7.05
N ILE A 59 -1.62 -0.23 7.50
CA ILE A 59 -1.47 -1.50 6.80
C ILE A 59 -2.79 -2.24 6.66
N LEU A 60 -2.85 -3.10 5.65
CA LEU A 60 -3.85 -4.15 5.52
C LEU A 60 -3.14 -5.48 5.30
N PHE A 61 -3.33 -6.44 6.21
CA PHE A 61 -2.73 -7.76 6.11
C PHE A 61 -3.66 -8.74 5.38
N GLU A 62 -3.12 -9.36 4.33
CA GLU A 62 -3.83 -10.25 3.42
C GLU A 62 -3.50 -11.71 3.68
N ARG A 63 -4.24 -12.35 4.61
CA ARG A 63 -4.02 -13.76 5.02
C ARG A 63 -4.00 -14.75 3.84
N HIS A 64 -4.72 -14.42 2.77
CA HIS A 64 -4.79 -15.25 1.57
C HIS A 64 -3.54 -15.15 0.69
N LEU A 65 -2.87 -14.00 0.71
CA LEU A 65 -1.55 -13.84 0.10
C LEU A 65 -0.48 -14.51 0.95
N PHE A 66 -0.58 -14.40 2.29
CA PHE A 66 0.33 -15.14 3.18
C PHE A 66 0.21 -16.65 2.99
N HIS A 67 -1.01 -17.18 2.90
CA HIS A 67 -1.27 -18.56 2.48
C HIS A 67 -0.56 -18.90 1.16
N ARG A 68 -0.77 -18.07 0.12
CA ARG A 68 -0.16 -18.30 -1.20
C ARG A 68 1.36 -18.33 -1.14
N PHE A 69 1.99 -17.38 -0.46
CA PHE A 69 3.45 -17.26 -0.36
C PHE A 69 4.09 -18.35 0.50
N THR A 70 3.33 -18.93 1.43
CA THR A 70 3.80 -20.02 2.28
C THR A 70 3.31 -21.40 1.82
N ALA A 71 2.64 -21.48 0.66
CA ALA A 71 2.00 -22.69 0.13
C ALA A 71 1.07 -23.39 1.15
N GLY A 72 0.34 -22.60 1.94
CA GLY A 72 -0.63 -23.09 2.93
C GLY A 72 -0.03 -23.81 4.13
N ARG A 73 1.29 -23.77 4.34
CA ARG A 73 1.99 -24.46 5.45
C ARG A 73 1.42 -24.13 6.83
N HIS A 74 0.77 -22.97 7.00
CA HIS A 74 0.28 -22.49 8.30
C HIS A 74 -1.24 -22.55 8.47
N ASP A 75 -2.00 -23.01 7.46
CA ASP A 75 -3.47 -22.95 7.47
C ASP A 75 -4.10 -23.67 8.66
N ARG A 76 -3.57 -24.85 9.01
CA ARG A 76 -4.13 -25.70 10.06
C ARG A 76 -3.98 -25.09 11.46
N PHE A 77 -2.85 -24.43 11.73
CA PHE A 77 -2.49 -23.99 13.08
C PHE A 77 -2.66 -22.47 13.29
N ALA A 78 -2.75 -21.69 12.21
CA ALA A 78 -3.00 -20.25 12.26
C ALA A 78 -4.00 -19.80 11.17
N PRO A 79 -5.24 -20.31 11.15
CA PRO A 79 -6.22 -20.04 10.09
C PRO A 79 -6.67 -18.57 10.00
N ASP A 80 -6.42 -17.77 11.03
CA ASP A 80 -6.64 -16.34 11.05
C ASP A 80 -5.50 -15.53 10.38
N ILE A 81 -4.32 -16.15 10.23
CA ILE A 81 -3.11 -15.60 9.61
C ILE A 81 -2.88 -16.17 8.21
N SER A 82 -3.23 -17.45 7.98
CA SER A 82 -3.06 -18.16 6.71
C SER A 82 -4.37 -18.84 6.34
N ASN A 83 -4.97 -18.44 5.22
CA ASN A 83 -6.19 -19.06 4.71
C ASN A 83 -6.35 -18.79 3.21
N ALA A 84 -6.65 -19.81 2.39
CA ALA A 84 -6.90 -19.62 0.96
C ALA A 84 -8.02 -18.61 0.65
N ASN A 85 -9.00 -18.48 1.55
CA ASN A 85 -10.11 -17.54 1.38
C ASN A 85 -9.74 -16.12 1.82
N ARG A 86 -10.09 -15.15 0.97
CA ARG A 86 -9.99 -13.71 1.26
C ARG A 86 -10.83 -13.32 2.49
N GLY A 87 -10.63 -12.10 2.98
CA GLY A 87 -11.38 -11.56 4.09
C GLY A 87 -10.83 -11.98 5.45
N GLY A 88 -11.71 -11.95 6.46
CA GLY A 88 -11.30 -12.16 7.85
C GLY A 88 -10.34 -11.09 8.36
N TYR A 89 -10.30 -9.91 7.72
CA TYR A 89 -9.36 -8.82 8.04
C TYR A 89 -9.43 -8.42 9.51
N GLY A 90 -10.63 -8.42 10.10
CA GLY A 90 -10.85 -7.96 11.46
C GLY A 90 -10.81 -6.43 11.54
N LYS A 91 -10.58 -5.89 12.74
CA LYS A 91 -10.45 -4.45 12.95
C LYS A 91 -9.08 -3.94 12.46
N TYR A 92 -8.98 -2.65 12.15
CA TYR A 92 -7.70 -2.01 11.80
C TYR A 92 -6.66 -2.15 12.91
N ALA A 93 -7.07 -2.01 14.17
CA ALA A 93 -6.19 -2.21 15.33
C ALA A 93 -5.57 -3.63 15.36
N ALA A 94 -6.19 -4.63 14.73
CA ALA A 94 -5.70 -6.01 14.72
C ALA A 94 -4.69 -6.30 13.58
N GLN A 95 -4.46 -5.37 12.64
CA GLN A 95 -3.61 -5.65 11.47
C GLN A 95 -2.15 -5.89 11.87
N TYR A 96 -1.62 -5.09 12.79
CA TYR A 96 -0.24 -5.23 13.25
C TYR A 96 0.00 -6.49 14.07
N ASP A 97 -0.97 -6.90 14.89
CA ASP A 97 -0.87 -8.16 15.64
C ASP A 97 -0.83 -9.37 14.69
N LYS A 98 -1.61 -9.33 13.61
CA LYS A 98 -1.57 -10.36 12.58
C LYS A 98 -0.24 -10.37 11.84
N LEU A 99 0.23 -9.20 11.41
CA LEU A 99 1.52 -9.08 10.76
C LEU A 99 2.66 -9.59 11.65
N GLN A 100 2.64 -9.26 12.94
CA GLN A 100 3.63 -9.71 13.91
C GLN A 100 3.66 -11.25 14.00
N ARG A 101 2.48 -11.87 14.14
CA ARG A 101 2.35 -13.34 14.19
C ARG A 101 2.76 -13.99 12.87
N ALA A 102 2.37 -13.41 11.73
CA ALA A 102 2.79 -13.88 10.41
C ALA A 102 4.31 -13.81 10.25
N TYR A 103 4.92 -12.71 10.70
CA TYR A 103 6.37 -12.49 10.59
C TYR A 103 7.19 -13.51 11.39
N GLN A 104 6.66 -13.96 12.54
CA GLN A 104 7.26 -15.05 13.32
C GLN A 104 7.19 -16.41 12.60
N LEU A 105 6.20 -16.61 11.73
CA LEU A 105 6.05 -17.84 10.94
C LEU A 105 6.91 -17.81 9.68
N ASP A 106 6.87 -16.70 8.93
CA ASP A 106 7.65 -16.46 7.73
C ASP A 106 7.78 -14.95 7.48
N ALA A 107 8.95 -14.38 7.80
CA ALA A 107 9.19 -12.94 7.77
C ALA A 107 8.95 -12.32 6.39
N THR A 108 9.54 -12.91 5.34
CA THR A 108 9.43 -12.37 3.98
C THR A 108 8.02 -12.50 3.44
N ALA A 109 7.35 -13.64 3.63
CA ALA A 109 5.97 -13.81 3.21
C ALA A 109 5.02 -12.84 3.95
N ALA A 110 5.26 -12.60 5.24
CA ALA A 110 4.45 -11.68 6.04
C ALA A 110 4.52 -10.24 5.52
N LEU A 111 5.73 -9.74 5.25
CA LEU A 111 5.91 -8.38 4.73
C LEU A 111 5.32 -8.23 3.31
N ARG A 112 5.46 -9.26 2.46
CA ARG A 112 4.88 -9.29 1.11
C ARG A 112 3.35 -9.35 1.12
N ALA A 113 2.76 -9.99 2.12
CA ALA A 113 1.33 -10.16 2.27
C ALA A 113 0.61 -8.97 2.94
N ALA A 114 1.26 -7.82 3.08
CA ALA A 114 0.62 -6.62 3.61
C ALA A 114 0.68 -5.48 2.59
N SER A 115 -0.37 -4.67 2.53
CA SER A 115 -0.36 -3.36 1.87
C SER A 115 0.10 -2.29 2.85
N TRP A 116 0.86 -1.29 2.38
CA TRP A 116 1.57 -0.35 3.25
C TRP A 116 1.33 1.12 2.88
N GLY A 117 1.11 1.94 3.91
CA GLY A 117 1.09 3.40 3.83
C GLY A 117 -0.11 3.99 3.10
N ALA A 118 -0.01 5.27 2.76
CA ALA A 118 -1.08 6.08 2.17
C ALA A 118 -1.64 5.50 0.87
N PHE A 119 -0.77 4.91 0.05
CA PHE A 119 -1.11 4.40 -1.27
C PHE A 119 -1.44 2.90 -1.25
N GLN A 120 -1.37 2.24 -0.10
CA GLN A 120 -1.69 0.82 0.07
C GLN A 120 -0.99 -0.10 -0.96
N ILE A 121 0.27 0.20 -1.30
CA ILE A 121 1.06 -0.66 -2.18
C ILE A 121 1.33 -1.97 -1.46
N LEU A 122 0.94 -3.08 -2.09
CA LEU A 122 1.21 -4.43 -1.59
C LEU A 122 2.71 -4.69 -1.55
N GLY A 123 3.23 -5.21 -0.43
CA GLY A 123 4.64 -5.50 -0.24
C GLY A 123 5.21 -6.49 -1.26
N ASP A 124 4.38 -7.34 -1.87
CA ASP A 124 4.76 -8.21 -2.99
C ASP A 124 5.22 -7.44 -4.23
N ASN A 125 4.80 -6.17 -4.37
CA ASN A 125 5.15 -5.28 -5.47
C ASN A 125 6.41 -4.44 -5.18
N TYR A 126 7.22 -4.80 -4.16
CA TYR A 126 8.39 -4.02 -3.75
C TYR A 126 9.34 -3.71 -4.93
N ALA A 127 9.54 -4.68 -5.84
CA ALA A 127 10.42 -4.52 -6.99
C ALA A 127 9.86 -3.51 -8.00
N GLN A 128 8.55 -3.59 -8.29
CA GLN A 128 7.84 -2.65 -9.15
C GLN A 128 7.77 -1.26 -8.53
N ALA A 129 7.77 -1.17 -7.21
CA ALA A 129 7.87 0.07 -6.45
C ALA A 129 9.32 0.60 -6.35
N GLY A 130 10.30 -0.05 -6.98
CA GLY A 130 11.69 0.44 -7.09
C GLY A 130 12.64 -0.04 -5.99
N PHE A 131 12.29 -1.06 -5.22
CA PHE A 131 13.11 -1.56 -4.11
C PHE A 131 13.74 -2.92 -4.42
N GLY A 132 14.96 -3.15 -3.92
CA GLY A 132 15.66 -4.43 -4.10
C GLY A 132 15.14 -5.57 -3.21
N THR A 133 14.50 -5.24 -2.07
CA THR A 133 13.91 -6.22 -1.15
C THR A 133 12.65 -5.66 -0.50
N VAL A 134 11.80 -6.55 0.01
CA VAL A 134 10.61 -6.14 0.78
C VAL A 134 10.97 -5.42 2.08
N ASP A 135 12.07 -5.80 2.74
CA ASP A 135 12.56 -5.10 3.93
C ASP A 135 12.93 -3.63 3.63
N LEU A 136 13.59 -3.37 2.50
CA LEU A 136 13.92 -2.01 2.07
C LEU A 136 12.65 -1.20 1.74
N PHE A 137 11.69 -1.83 1.06
CA PHE A 137 10.39 -1.22 0.80
C PHE A 137 9.67 -0.85 2.11
N VAL A 138 9.50 -1.78 3.04
CA VAL A 138 8.83 -1.51 4.33
C VAL A 138 9.58 -0.45 5.13
N THR A 139 10.91 -0.49 5.15
CA THR A 139 11.74 0.55 5.79
C THR A 139 11.42 1.94 5.22
N ALA A 140 11.33 2.06 3.90
CA ALA A 140 10.97 3.31 3.25
C ALA A 140 9.53 3.74 3.58
N MET A 141 8.58 2.81 3.63
CA MET A 141 7.19 3.12 4.00
C MET A 141 7.08 3.66 5.43
N CYS A 142 7.94 3.20 6.34
CA CYS A 142 8.04 3.72 7.70
C CYS A 142 8.71 5.10 7.79
N GLN A 143 9.55 5.48 6.82
CA GLN A 143 10.43 6.64 6.92
C GLN A 143 9.69 7.98 6.77
N SER A 144 8.92 8.16 5.69
CA SER A 144 8.13 9.37 5.42
C SER A 144 7.06 9.14 4.35
N ILE A 145 6.02 9.99 4.34
CA ILE A 145 4.97 9.90 3.31
C ILE A 145 5.52 10.19 1.90
N GLN A 146 6.59 10.98 1.78
CA GLN A 146 7.29 11.21 0.51
C GLN A 146 7.91 9.93 -0.04
N GLN A 147 8.45 9.04 0.82
CA GLN A 147 8.92 7.73 0.37
C GLN A 147 7.77 6.83 -0.07
N GLN A 148 6.62 6.92 0.60
CA GLN A 148 5.39 6.25 0.15
C GLN A 148 4.93 6.76 -1.22
N LEU A 149 5.00 8.08 -1.46
CA LEU A 149 4.68 8.69 -2.75
C LEU A 149 5.67 8.27 -3.84
N ARG A 150 6.97 8.22 -3.56
CA ARG A 150 7.99 7.74 -4.50
C ARG A 150 7.74 6.28 -4.91
N ALA A 151 7.41 5.43 -3.95
CA ALA A 151 7.05 4.03 -4.21
C ALA A 151 5.80 3.91 -5.09
N PHE A 152 4.78 4.74 -4.81
CA PHE A 152 3.59 4.84 -5.65
C PHE A 152 3.93 5.25 -7.08
N VAL A 153 4.68 6.33 -7.26
CA VAL A 153 5.09 6.82 -8.59
C VAL A 153 5.85 5.75 -9.37
N ALA A 154 6.83 5.09 -8.74
CA ALA A 154 7.57 3.99 -9.36
C ALA A 154 6.65 2.83 -9.78
N PHE A 155 5.72 2.44 -8.90
CA PHE A 155 4.76 1.38 -9.19
C PHE A 155 3.83 1.73 -10.37
N ILE A 156 3.35 2.98 -10.45
CA ILE A 156 2.55 3.44 -11.59
C ILE A 156 3.37 3.39 -12.88
N LYS A 157 4.62 3.90 -12.86
CA LYS A 157 5.53 3.91 -14.03
C LYS A 157 5.88 2.51 -14.53
N PHE A 158 5.93 1.53 -13.64
CA PHE A 158 6.16 0.13 -14.04
C PHE A 158 5.02 -0.43 -14.92
N SER A 159 3.80 0.09 -14.79
CA SER A 159 2.64 -0.34 -15.57
C SER A 159 2.24 0.72 -16.59
N ALA A 160 2.50 0.44 -17.87
CA ALA A 160 2.08 1.31 -18.97
C ALA A 160 0.57 1.62 -18.93
N THR A 161 -0.25 0.64 -18.55
CA THR A 161 -1.70 0.81 -18.41
C THR A 161 -2.06 1.76 -17.27
N LEU A 162 -1.41 1.65 -16.10
CA LEU A 162 -1.66 2.59 -15.00
C LEU A 162 -1.18 4.00 -15.34
N THR A 163 0.00 4.10 -15.95
CA THR A 163 0.56 5.38 -16.41
C THR A 163 -0.37 6.08 -17.39
N GLN A 164 -0.81 5.38 -18.46
CA GLN A 164 -1.76 5.95 -19.41
C GLN A 164 -3.12 6.26 -18.77
N ALA A 165 -3.58 5.43 -17.84
CA ALA A 165 -4.86 5.65 -17.18
C ALA A 165 -4.85 6.91 -16.30
N ILE A 166 -3.79 7.15 -15.53
CA ILE A 166 -3.69 8.35 -14.68
C ILE A 166 -3.48 9.61 -15.53
N GLN A 167 -2.68 9.54 -16.59
CA GLN A 167 -2.46 10.66 -17.54
C GLN A 167 -3.76 11.06 -18.24
N ASN A 168 -4.53 10.08 -18.71
CA ASN A 168 -5.79 10.32 -19.42
C ASN A 168 -7.02 10.46 -18.50
N ARG A 169 -6.83 10.42 -17.17
CA ARG A 169 -7.92 10.44 -16.18
C ARG A 169 -8.96 9.33 -16.40
N ASN A 170 -8.51 8.18 -16.90
CA ASN A 170 -9.36 7.02 -17.11
C ASN A 170 -9.52 6.27 -15.78
N TRP A 171 -10.34 6.82 -14.88
CA TRP A 171 -10.50 6.32 -13.51
C TRP A 171 -11.04 4.90 -13.44
N ALA A 172 -11.87 4.48 -14.39
CA ALA A 172 -12.35 3.10 -14.47
C ALA A 172 -11.19 2.12 -14.73
N THR A 173 -10.31 2.45 -15.70
CA THR A 173 -9.13 1.63 -16.00
C THR A 173 -8.14 1.67 -14.85
N PHE A 174 -7.87 2.86 -14.31
CA PHE A 174 -6.97 3.02 -13.18
C PHE A 174 -7.44 2.18 -11.98
N ALA A 175 -8.71 2.35 -11.56
CA ALA A 175 -9.28 1.63 -10.44
C ALA A 175 -9.29 0.11 -10.67
N ARG A 176 -9.64 -0.36 -11.87
CA ARG A 176 -9.62 -1.79 -12.19
C ARG A 176 -8.23 -2.40 -12.06
N VAL A 177 -7.20 -1.69 -12.54
CA VAL A 177 -5.83 -2.23 -12.54
C VAL A 177 -5.20 -2.10 -11.14
N TYR A 178 -5.48 -1.01 -10.42
CA TYR A 178 -4.91 -0.73 -9.10
C TYR A 178 -5.60 -1.53 -7.98
N ASN A 179 -6.93 -1.50 -7.94
CA ASN A 179 -7.76 -2.10 -6.88
C ASN A 179 -8.32 -3.49 -7.26
N GLY A 180 -8.15 -3.91 -8.51
CA GLY A 180 -8.58 -5.21 -9.02
C GLY A 180 -9.96 -5.20 -9.70
N PRO A 181 -10.39 -6.35 -10.27
CA PRO A 181 -11.57 -6.42 -11.13
C PRO A 181 -12.89 -6.08 -10.42
N ALA A 182 -12.95 -6.23 -9.10
CA ALA A 182 -14.11 -5.92 -8.25
C ALA A 182 -14.16 -4.46 -7.77
N TYR A 183 -13.35 -3.56 -8.35
CA TYR A 183 -13.25 -2.16 -7.91
C TYR A 183 -14.59 -1.39 -7.85
N LYS A 184 -15.58 -1.81 -8.67
CA LYS A 184 -16.92 -1.20 -8.70
C LYS A 184 -17.71 -1.41 -7.41
N ASP A 185 -17.46 -2.50 -6.70
CA ASP A 185 -18.16 -2.82 -5.45
C ASP A 185 -17.88 -1.75 -4.38
N ASN A 186 -16.68 -1.15 -4.42
CA ASN A 186 -16.26 -0.05 -3.56
C ASN A 186 -16.28 1.32 -4.27
N ARG A 187 -16.84 1.37 -5.49
CA ARG A 187 -17.04 2.61 -6.26
C ARG A 187 -15.75 3.42 -6.50
N TYR A 188 -14.60 2.75 -6.57
CA TYR A 188 -13.29 3.39 -6.66
C TYR A 188 -13.18 4.39 -7.81
N ASP A 189 -13.72 4.06 -8.98
CA ASP A 189 -13.75 4.96 -10.14
C ASP A 189 -14.51 6.26 -9.87
N THR A 190 -15.73 6.17 -9.36
CA THR A 190 -16.55 7.36 -9.07
C THR A 190 -15.98 8.17 -7.91
N ASN A 191 -15.35 7.52 -6.93
CA ASN A 191 -14.67 8.21 -5.83
C ASN A 191 -13.43 8.96 -6.33
N LEU A 192 -12.63 8.35 -7.22
CA LEU A 192 -11.47 9.01 -7.84
C LEU A 192 -11.89 10.21 -8.69
N GLN A 193 -12.95 10.06 -9.49
CA GLN A 193 -13.51 11.18 -10.26
C GLN A 193 -13.95 12.33 -9.34
N GLY A 194 -14.73 12.03 -8.30
CA GLY A 194 -15.20 13.06 -7.36
C GLY A 194 -14.05 13.74 -6.60
N ALA A 195 -13.05 12.98 -6.18
CA ALA A 195 -11.86 13.52 -5.52
C ALA A 195 -11.02 14.40 -6.47
N TYR A 196 -10.89 14.01 -7.73
CA TYR A 196 -10.23 14.81 -8.76
C TYR A 196 -10.98 16.13 -9.01
N ASP A 197 -12.30 16.08 -9.13
CA ASP A 197 -13.13 17.27 -9.34
C ASP A 197 -13.04 18.25 -8.17
N ALA A 198 -12.93 17.76 -6.94
CA ALA A 198 -12.76 18.56 -5.73
C ALA A 198 -11.31 19.05 -5.49
N ALA A 199 -10.30 18.41 -6.09
CA ALA A 199 -8.90 18.74 -5.87
C ALA A 199 -8.52 20.08 -6.52
N THR A 200 -7.80 20.91 -5.77
CA THR A 200 -7.18 22.12 -6.31
C THR A 200 -5.99 21.78 -7.22
N PRO A 201 -5.74 22.59 -8.27
CA PRO A 201 -4.55 22.47 -9.10
C PRO A 201 -3.23 22.43 -8.30
#